data_AF-A0A8S8YAS8-F1
#
_entry.id   AF-A0A8S8YAS8-F1
#
_cell.length_a   1.000
_cell.length_b   1.000
_cell.length_c   1.000
_cell.angle_alpha   90.00
_cell.angle_beta   90.00
_cell.angle_gamma   90.00
#
_symmetry.space_group_name_H-M   'P 1'
#
loop_
_entity.id
_entity.type
_entity.pdbx_description
1 polymer ?
#
loop_
_entity_poly.entity_id
_entity_poly.type
_entity_poly.pdbx_seq_one_letter_code
_entity_poly.pdbx_strand_id
1 'polypeptide(L)'
;MDPLSIALTGALGGAFSFGVLRLVLRRDSRIDLRQGMVAEGLGSRVAGADFTTPRAEFDRQLAKIQSQRRRFEADDARQRARSAARLQREEEARRKEEDARRRMEEAEARRAEEERLKREAEEEARLRAAREEEEARLAEMREAARQAELAEIETQRQAEVEAARAQAEMEARAAAERSASELRARLEREGASTSDVQISLMWNNFNDLDLHVVCPSGERIHGGAKESPCGGVLDVDANVKPDTRRPVENVVWPQGIAPGGVYQVYVHHYKKHAKRRSRDPTRFSVIINAGDDMREYTGELSAGDPIKKVCEFTVDPPEVRAARRAELQAQLAAADEALGPGQFSAQSRGRRG
;
A
#
# COMPACT_ATOMS: atom_id res chain seq x y z
N MET A 1 -6.60 22.80 -0.27
CA MET A 1 -5.66 23.53 -1.14
C MET A 1 -4.28 23.30 -0.59
N ASP A 2 -3.38 22.72 -1.40
CA ASP A 2 -2.06 22.33 -0.91
C ASP A 2 -1.18 23.55 -0.57
N PRO A 3 -0.48 23.54 0.59
CA PRO A 3 0.39 24.63 1.01
C PRO A 3 1.55 24.87 0.04
N LEU A 4 1.96 23.83 -0.70
CA LEU A 4 3.00 23.87 -1.72
C LEU A 4 2.55 24.65 -2.98
N SER A 5 1.26 24.61 -3.31
CA SER A 5 0.71 25.35 -4.45
C SER A 5 0.69 26.85 -4.17
N ILE A 6 0.36 27.27 -2.94
CA ILE A 6 0.31 28.68 -2.55
C ILE A 6 1.71 29.31 -2.52
N ALA A 7 2.72 28.55 -2.07
CA ALA A 7 4.11 29.00 -2.06
C ALA A 7 4.69 29.19 -3.48
N LEU A 8 4.35 28.29 -4.41
CA LEU A 8 4.85 28.35 -5.78
C LEU A 8 4.26 29.54 -6.56
N THR A 9 2.96 29.84 -6.37
CA THR A 9 2.32 30.99 -7.02
C THR A 9 2.83 32.33 -6.46
N GLY A 10 3.18 32.39 -5.18
CA GLY A 10 3.78 33.57 -4.55
C GLY A 10 5.19 33.89 -5.08
N ALA A 11 6.02 32.87 -5.30
CA ALA A 11 7.39 33.05 -5.80
C ALA A 11 7.43 33.56 -7.26
N LEU A 12 6.52 33.09 -8.12
CA LEU A 12 6.47 33.51 -9.53
C LEU A 12 5.93 34.94 -9.71
N GLY A 13 4.99 35.39 -8.88
CA GLY A 13 4.47 36.77 -8.91
C GLY A 13 5.51 37.84 -8.46
N GLY A 14 6.40 37.46 -7.54
CA GLY A 14 7.46 38.34 -7.04
C GLY A 14 8.56 38.64 -8.08
N ALA A 15 8.96 37.62 -8.85
CA ALA A 15 10.03 37.75 -9.85
C ALA A 15 9.62 38.64 -11.05
N PHE A 16 8.35 38.57 -11.47
CA PHE A 16 7.82 39.41 -12.56
C PHE A 16 7.78 40.89 -12.17
N SER A 17 7.34 41.19 -10.95
CA SER A 17 7.23 42.56 -10.43
C SER A 17 8.59 43.24 -10.24
N PHE A 18 9.62 42.48 -9.82
CA PHE A 18 10.99 42.98 -9.65
C PHE A 18 11.69 43.25 -11.00
N GLY A 19 11.38 42.45 -12.03
CA GLY A 19 11.88 42.67 -13.39
C GLY A 19 11.38 43.97 -14.03
N VAL A 20 10.09 44.29 -13.85
CA VAL A 20 9.48 45.53 -14.37
C VAL A 20 10.04 46.76 -13.64
N LEU A 21 10.26 46.68 -12.33
CA LEU A 21 10.84 47.77 -11.54
C LEU A 21 12.30 48.10 -11.96
N ARG A 22 13.08 47.10 -12.37
CA ARG A 22 14.46 47.27 -12.83
C ARG A 22 14.57 47.88 -14.23
N LEU A 23 13.54 47.72 -15.07
CA LEU A 23 13.50 48.30 -16.42
C LEU A 23 13.17 49.80 -16.39
N VAL A 24 12.32 50.24 -15.46
CA VAL A 24 11.93 51.65 -15.31
C VAL A 24 13.04 52.51 -14.68
N LEU A 25 13.93 51.90 -13.90
CA LEU A 25 15.03 52.59 -13.18
C LEU A 25 16.34 52.75 -13.99
N ARG A 26 16.42 52.23 -15.23
CA ARG A 26 17.59 52.45 -16.10
C ARG A 26 17.35 53.61 -17.06
N ARG A 27 17.80 54.81 -16.68
CA ARG A 27 18.13 55.89 -17.61
C ARG A 27 19.64 55.90 -17.82
N ASP A 28 20.08 55.71 -19.07
CA ASP A 28 21.06 56.59 -19.74
C ASP A 28 21.51 55.98 -21.08
N SER A 29 21.05 56.58 -22.19
CA SER A 29 21.62 56.43 -23.53
C SER A 29 21.17 57.62 -24.39
N ARG A 30 22.05 58.58 -24.65
CA ARG A 30 21.94 59.61 -25.71
C ARG A 30 23.38 59.86 -26.20
N ILE A 31 23.82 59.28 -27.31
CA ILE A 31 23.70 59.74 -28.72
C ILE A 31 24.25 61.16 -28.91
N ASP A 32 25.47 61.22 -29.46
CA ASP A 32 26.17 62.40 -29.98
C ASP A 32 25.54 62.93 -31.28
N LEU A 33 25.56 64.26 -31.46
CA LEU A 33 25.36 64.92 -32.75
C LEU A 33 26.26 66.16 -32.88
N ARG A 34 27.06 66.16 -33.95
CA ARG A 34 28.03 67.17 -34.39
C ARG A 34 27.37 68.43 -34.96
N GLN A 35 28.04 69.58 -34.83
CA GLN A 35 28.03 70.78 -35.72
C GLN A 35 29.04 71.78 -35.12
N GLY A 36 29.89 72.57 -35.77
CA GLY A 36 30.17 72.94 -37.17
C GLY A 36 30.96 74.27 -37.11
N MET A 37 32.06 74.42 -37.86
CA MET A 37 32.90 75.64 -37.94
C MET A 37 32.16 76.83 -38.56
N VAL A 38 32.50 78.07 -38.16
CA VAL A 38 32.42 79.27 -39.03
C VAL A 38 33.61 80.21 -38.75
N ALA A 39 34.09 80.84 -39.83
CA ALA A 39 35.33 81.59 -39.97
C ALA A 39 35.12 83.12 -40.02
N GLU A 40 36.27 83.82 -40.00
CA GLU A 40 36.59 85.07 -40.72
C GLU A 40 35.97 86.41 -40.31
N GLY A 41 36.86 87.40 -40.14
CA GLY A 41 36.55 88.82 -39.98
C GLY A 41 37.74 89.70 -40.38
N LEU A 42 37.68 90.18 -41.62
CA LEU A 42 38.57 91.14 -42.30
C LEU A 42 38.38 92.59 -41.82
N GLY A 43 39.37 93.45 -42.09
CA GLY A 43 39.19 94.91 -42.17
C GLY A 43 40.45 95.69 -41.79
N SER A 44 41.43 95.86 -42.70
CA SER A 44 41.56 96.99 -43.65
C SER A 44 41.99 98.33 -43.00
N ARG A 45 43.24 98.71 -43.28
CA ARG A 45 43.83 100.05 -43.13
C ARG A 45 43.33 101.01 -44.21
N VAL A 46 43.64 102.32 -44.05
CA VAL A 46 43.98 103.41 -45.02
C VAL A 46 43.49 104.74 -44.39
N ALA A 47 44.13 105.93 -44.44
CA ALA A 47 45.33 106.48 -45.07
C ALA A 47 45.76 107.77 -44.32
N GLY A 48 46.98 108.26 -44.57
CA GLY A 48 47.35 109.65 -44.24
C GLY A 48 48.82 110.02 -44.42
N ALA A 49 49.20 110.26 -45.68
CA ALA A 49 50.27 111.16 -46.18
C ALA A 49 51.78 110.85 -45.95
N ASP A 50 52.48 110.87 -47.10
CA ASP A 50 53.88 110.57 -47.41
C ASP A 50 54.88 111.70 -47.10
N PHE A 51 56.14 111.33 -46.79
CA PHE A 51 57.34 112.12 -47.12
C PHE A 51 58.55 111.19 -47.41
N THR A 52 58.98 111.22 -48.67
CA THR A 52 60.37 111.20 -49.21
C THR A 52 61.31 109.97 -49.06
N THR A 53 61.60 109.38 -50.22
CA THR A 53 62.76 108.55 -50.64
C THR A 53 64.09 108.95 -50.01
N PRO A 54 64.78 108.06 -49.25
CA PRO A 54 65.57 106.93 -49.80
C PRO A 54 65.58 105.66 -48.90
N ARG A 55 64.40 105.08 -48.57
CA ARG A 55 64.25 103.93 -47.63
C ARG A 55 63.88 102.58 -48.30
N ALA A 56 63.56 102.58 -49.59
CA ALA A 56 63.00 101.42 -50.31
C ALA A 56 64.00 100.30 -50.67
N GLU A 57 65.32 100.55 -50.63
CA GLU A 57 66.33 99.53 -50.95
C GLU A 57 66.74 98.65 -49.76
N PHE A 58 66.67 99.17 -48.53
CA PHE A 58 67.01 98.39 -47.32
C PHE A 58 65.94 97.35 -46.97
N ASP A 59 64.66 97.69 -47.11
CA ASP A 59 63.55 96.76 -46.81
C ASP A 59 63.50 95.56 -47.78
N ARG A 60 63.95 95.76 -49.03
CA ARG A 60 64.00 94.68 -50.03
C ARG A 60 65.07 93.63 -49.72
N GLN A 61 66.21 94.03 -49.14
CA GLN A 61 67.27 93.09 -48.74
C GLN A 61 66.96 92.38 -47.41
N LEU A 62 66.33 93.06 -46.45
CA LEU A 62 65.84 92.43 -45.20
C LEU A 62 64.79 91.35 -45.47
N ALA A 63 63.87 91.58 -46.41
CA ALA A 63 62.84 90.59 -46.77
C ALA A 63 63.43 89.30 -47.36
N LYS A 64 64.53 89.38 -48.13
CA LYS A 64 65.20 88.21 -48.71
C LYS A 64 65.85 87.34 -47.63
N ILE A 65 66.59 87.94 -46.71
CA ILE A 65 67.27 87.22 -45.60
C ILE A 65 66.22 86.60 -44.66
N GLN A 66 65.14 87.32 -44.34
CA GLN A 66 64.03 86.77 -43.56
C GLN A 66 63.29 85.64 -44.28
N SER A 67 63.24 85.63 -45.61
CA SER A 67 62.62 84.54 -46.37
C SER A 67 63.48 83.27 -46.36
N GLN A 68 64.81 83.41 -46.44
CA GLN A 68 65.74 82.28 -46.43
C GLN A 68 65.82 81.63 -45.05
N ARG A 69 65.88 82.44 -43.99
CA ARG A 69 65.88 81.95 -42.60
C ARG A 69 64.61 81.16 -42.27
N ARG A 70 63.44 81.65 -42.69
CA ARG A 70 62.17 80.93 -42.53
C ARG A 70 62.12 79.58 -43.24
N ARG A 71 62.76 79.44 -44.41
CA ARG A 71 62.83 78.15 -45.12
C ARG A 71 63.71 77.13 -44.39
N PHE A 72 64.89 77.55 -43.93
CA PHE A 72 65.78 76.68 -43.17
C PHE A 72 65.17 76.28 -41.81
N GLU A 73 64.58 77.23 -41.09
CA GLU A 73 63.86 76.96 -39.84
C GLU A 73 62.66 76.04 -40.06
N ALA A 74 61.95 76.16 -41.21
CA ALA A 74 60.85 75.26 -41.55
C ALA A 74 61.33 73.83 -41.88
N ASP A 75 62.45 73.67 -42.57
CA ASP A 75 62.99 72.35 -42.92
C ASP A 75 63.64 71.64 -41.72
N ASP A 76 64.36 72.36 -40.85
CA ASP A 76 64.86 71.83 -39.58
C ASP A 76 63.70 71.45 -38.63
N ALA A 77 62.67 72.30 -38.52
CA ALA A 77 61.46 71.98 -37.77
C ALA A 77 60.75 70.73 -38.32
N ARG A 78 60.70 70.55 -39.66
CA ARG A 78 60.15 69.34 -40.29
C ARG A 78 60.97 68.10 -39.98
N GLN A 79 62.30 68.18 -40.00
CA GLN A 79 63.17 67.04 -39.66
C GLN A 79 63.03 66.63 -38.19
N ARG A 80 63.02 67.61 -37.27
CA ARG A 80 62.78 67.35 -35.84
C ARG A 80 61.39 66.80 -35.57
N ALA A 81 60.37 67.28 -36.27
CA ALA A 81 59.02 66.73 -36.17
C ALA A 81 58.97 65.28 -36.68
N ARG A 82 59.69 64.94 -37.76
CA ARG A 82 59.77 63.56 -38.28
C ARG A 82 60.53 62.62 -37.34
N SER A 83 61.66 63.06 -36.77
CA SER A 83 62.42 62.24 -35.83
C SER A 83 61.67 62.04 -34.50
N ALA A 84 61.03 63.10 -33.98
CA ALA A 84 60.15 63.00 -32.81
C ALA A 84 58.95 62.07 -33.07
N ALA A 85 58.30 62.19 -34.23
CA ALA A 85 57.19 61.30 -34.59
C ALA A 85 57.63 59.83 -34.77
N ARG A 86 58.87 59.58 -35.20
CA ARG A 86 59.41 58.22 -35.30
C ARG A 86 59.68 57.62 -33.92
N LEU A 87 60.32 58.36 -33.02
CA LEU A 87 60.56 57.93 -31.64
C LEU A 87 59.25 57.66 -30.90
N GLN A 88 58.25 58.54 -31.06
CA GLN A 88 56.91 58.32 -30.50
C GLN A 88 56.27 57.03 -31.02
N ARG A 89 56.38 56.74 -32.32
CA ARG A 89 55.85 55.49 -32.88
C ARG A 89 56.58 54.24 -32.36
N GLU A 90 57.90 54.32 -32.19
CA GLU A 90 58.71 53.21 -31.64
C GLU A 90 58.39 52.99 -30.15
N GLU A 91 58.25 54.05 -29.35
CA GLU A 91 57.80 53.96 -27.96
C GLU A 91 56.37 53.44 -27.82
N GLU A 92 55.44 53.91 -28.66
CA GLU A 92 54.08 53.39 -28.73
C GLU A 92 54.04 51.92 -29.14
N ALA A 93 54.89 51.50 -30.08
CA ALA A 93 54.99 50.09 -30.50
C ALA A 93 55.49 49.21 -29.36
N ARG A 94 56.55 49.65 -28.64
CA ARG A 94 57.08 48.92 -27.48
C ARG A 94 56.05 48.81 -26.35
N ARG A 95 55.32 49.89 -26.05
CA ARG A 95 54.22 49.87 -25.06
C ARG A 95 53.11 48.91 -25.48
N LYS A 96 52.71 48.93 -26.76
CA LYS A 96 51.71 48.00 -27.30
C LYS A 96 52.16 46.55 -27.21
N GLU A 97 53.43 46.26 -27.47
CA GLU A 97 53.99 44.91 -27.38
C GLU A 97 54.06 44.42 -25.93
N GLU A 98 54.49 45.27 -25.00
CA GLU A 98 54.51 44.95 -23.56
C GLU A 98 53.10 44.75 -23.01
N ASP A 99 52.15 45.61 -23.37
CA ASP A 99 50.73 45.46 -23.04
C ASP A 99 50.14 44.18 -23.65
N ALA A 100 50.51 43.83 -24.90
CA ALA A 100 50.08 42.60 -25.54
C ALA A 100 50.63 41.37 -24.83
N ARG A 101 51.92 41.38 -24.45
CA ARG A 101 52.56 40.29 -23.70
C ARG A 101 51.92 40.11 -22.32
N ARG A 102 51.70 41.20 -21.59
CA ARG A 102 51.03 41.18 -20.29
C ARG A 102 49.61 40.63 -20.40
N ARG A 103 48.86 41.01 -21.44
CA ARG A 103 47.52 40.45 -21.71
C ARG A 103 47.55 38.95 -21.99
N MET A 104 48.57 38.46 -22.69
CA MET A 104 48.74 37.03 -22.96
C MET A 104 49.07 36.25 -21.68
N GLU A 105 49.99 36.75 -20.85
CA GLU A 105 50.36 36.15 -19.56
C GLU A 105 49.17 36.17 -18.58
N GLU A 106 48.41 37.27 -18.50
CA GLU A 106 47.19 37.36 -17.69
C GLU A 106 46.09 36.41 -18.22
N ALA A 107 45.97 36.23 -19.54
CA ALA A 107 45.03 35.29 -20.14
C ALA A 107 45.42 33.83 -19.87
N GLU A 108 46.71 33.51 -19.91
CA GLU A 108 47.24 32.18 -19.60
C GLU A 108 47.06 31.83 -18.11
N ALA A 109 47.37 32.77 -17.21
CA ALA A 109 47.15 32.62 -15.78
C ALA A 109 45.66 32.39 -15.45
N ARG A 110 44.76 33.13 -16.11
CA ARG A 110 43.30 32.93 -15.96
C ARG A 110 42.87 31.55 -16.44
N ARG A 111 43.39 31.07 -17.58
CA ARG A 111 43.08 29.73 -18.09
C ARG A 111 43.58 28.63 -17.15
N ALA A 112 44.78 28.77 -16.59
CA ALA A 112 45.34 27.82 -15.64
C ALA A 112 44.54 27.80 -14.32
N GLU A 113 44.10 28.96 -13.82
CA GLU A 113 43.23 29.05 -12.65
C GLU A 113 41.84 28.45 -12.91
N GLU A 114 41.23 28.73 -14.06
CA GLU A 114 39.97 28.14 -14.48
C GLU A 114 40.06 26.61 -14.58
N GLU A 115 41.17 26.09 -15.13
CA GLU A 115 41.40 24.64 -15.21
C GLU A 115 41.57 24.00 -13.82
N ARG A 116 42.26 24.67 -12.89
CA ARG A 116 42.40 24.20 -11.51
C ARG A 116 41.04 24.15 -10.80
N LEU A 117 40.25 25.21 -10.89
CA LEU A 117 38.91 25.28 -10.32
C LEU A 117 37.99 24.23 -10.93
N LYS A 118 38.12 23.97 -12.24
CA LYS A 118 37.37 22.92 -12.92
C LYS A 118 37.73 21.53 -12.38
N ARG A 119 39.01 21.22 -12.18
CA ARG A 119 39.47 19.94 -11.62
C ARG A 119 38.99 19.75 -10.18
N GLU A 120 39.08 20.80 -9.35
CA GLU A 120 38.57 20.78 -7.97
C GLU A 120 37.04 20.55 -7.94
N ALA A 121 36.30 21.24 -8.82
CA ALA A 121 34.85 21.05 -8.94
C ALA A 121 34.48 19.64 -9.45
N GLU A 122 35.24 19.09 -10.40
CA GLU A 122 35.06 17.72 -10.90
C GLU A 122 35.34 16.67 -9.79
N GLU A 123 36.40 16.86 -9.00
CA GLU A 123 36.72 15.98 -7.87
C GLU A 123 35.64 16.07 -6.78
N GLU A 124 35.18 17.27 -6.44
CA GLU A 124 34.10 17.46 -5.47
C GLU A 124 32.79 16.82 -5.96
N ALA A 125 32.45 16.99 -7.24
CA ALA A 125 31.28 16.34 -7.84
C ALA A 125 31.38 14.81 -7.79
N ARG A 126 32.57 14.25 -8.05
CA ARG A 126 32.82 12.81 -7.95
C ARG A 126 32.67 12.29 -6.52
N LEU A 127 33.19 13.01 -5.54
CA LEU A 127 33.05 12.64 -4.12
C LEU A 127 31.60 12.74 -3.64
N ARG A 128 30.85 13.75 -4.10
CA ARG A 128 29.41 13.88 -3.82
C ARG A 128 28.63 12.70 -4.42
N ALA A 129 28.86 12.38 -5.70
CA ALA A 129 28.22 11.24 -6.36
C ALA A 129 28.51 9.90 -5.65
N ALA A 130 29.76 9.68 -5.20
CA ALA A 130 30.12 8.47 -4.46
C ALA A 130 29.40 8.37 -3.11
N ARG A 131 29.24 9.49 -2.39
CA ARG A 131 28.48 9.53 -1.12
C ARG A 131 26.99 9.28 -1.34
N GLU A 132 26.42 9.87 -2.39
CA GLU A 132 25.01 9.65 -2.77
C GLU A 132 24.75 8.18 -3.14
N GLU A 133 25.67 7.55 -3.86
CA GLU A 133 25.58 6.12 -4.19
C GLU A 133 25.68 5.24 -2.93
N GLU A 134 26.60 5.53 -2.02
CA GLU A 134 26.72 4.81 -0.75
C GLU A 134 25.47 4.99 0.12
N GLU A 135 24.95 6.21 0.20
CA GLU A 135 23.70 6.51 0.92
C GLU A 135 22.50 5.77 0.31
N ALA A 136 22.40 5.73 -1.03
CA ALA A 136 21.36 4.99 -1.73
C ALA A 136 21.43 3.48 -1.43
N ARG A 137 22.63 2.89 -1.46
CA ARG A 137 22.84 1.48 -1.09
C ARG A 137 22.45 1.19 0.36
N LEU A 138 22.81 2.08 1.29
CA LEU A 138 22.42 1.97 2.70
C LEU A 138 20.90 2.12 2.89
N ALA A 139 20.26 3.01 2.13
CA ALA A 139 18.81 3.19 2.15
C ALA A 139 18.08 1.93 1.65
N GLU A 140 18.55 1.33 0.56
CA GLU A 140 18.01 0.08 0.02
C GLU A 140 18.17 -1.08 1.01
N MET A 141 19.34 -1.23 1.62
CA MET A 141 19.57 -2.26 2.64
C MET A 141 18.66 -2.08 3.87
N ARG A 142 18.45 -0.85 4.32
CA ARG A 142 17.51 -0.54 5.43
C ARG A 142 16.07 -0.84 5.04
N GLU A 143 15.68 -0.56 3.79
CA GLU A 143 14.35 -0.90 3.30
C GLU A 143 14.15 -2.41 3.20
N ALA A 144 15.12 -3.15 2.66
CA ALA A 144 15.10 -4.60 2.63
C ALA A 144 15.00 -5.21 4.04
N ALA A 145 15.73 -4.66 5.02
CA ALA A 145 15.63 -5.09 6.42
C ALA A 145 14.23 -4.84 7.01
N ARG A 146 13.62 -3.67 6.75
CA ARG A 146 12.23 -3.39 7.17
C ARG A 146 11.22 -4.32 6.50
N GLN A 147 11.40 -4.60 5.20
CA GLN A 147 10.53 -5.54 4.48
C GLN A 147 10.65 -6.96 5.03
N ALA A 148 11.88 -7.40 5.35
CA ALA A 148 12.11 -8.71 5.97
C ALA A 148 11.47 -8.81 7.36
N GLU A 149 11.58 -7.78 8.19
CA GLU A 149 10.93 -7.72 9.51
C GLU A 149 9.40 -7.78 9.37
N LEU A 150 8.82 -6.99 8.45
CA LEU A 150 7.39 -7.03 8.18
C LEU A 150 6.92 -8.40 7.68
N ALA A 151 7.70 -9.04 6.81
CA ALA A 151 7.40 -10.39 6.32
C ALA A 151 7.45 -11.42 7.47
N GLU A 152 8.43 -11.32 8.37
CA GLU A 152 8.50 -12.20 9.54
C GLU A 152 7.27 -12.01 10.44
N ILE A 153 6.88 -10.77 10.73
CA ILE A 153 5.68 -10.46 11.51
C ILE A 153 4.42 -11.02 10.83
N GLU A 154 4.30 -10.89 9.51
CA GLU A 154 3.18 -11.44 8.76
C GLU A 154 3.12 -12.97 8.86
N THR A 155 4.27 -13.66 8.74
CA THR A 155 4.31 -15.12 8.90
C THR A 155 3.92 -15.56 10.31
N GLN A 156 4.36 -14.83 11.35
CA GLN A 156 3.96 -15.11 12.73
C GLN A 156 2.46 -14.91 12.93
N ARG A 157 1.90 -13.81 12.40
CA ARG A 157 0.45 -13.54 12.47
C ARG A 157 -0.35 -14.61 11.73
N GLN A 158 0.13 -15.08 10.58
CA GLN A 158 -0.50 -16.15 9.82
C GLN A 158 -0.51 -17.46 10.61
N ALA A 159 0.63 -17.81 11.23
CA ALA A 159 0.72 -18.99 12.09
C ALA A 159 -0.21 -18.90 13.32
N GLU A 160 -0.35 -17.73 13.94
CA GLU A 160 -1.30 -17.51 15.04
C GLU A 160 -2.74 -17.69 14.59
N VAL A 161 -3.12 -17.14 13.43
CA VAL A 161 -4.47 -17.31 12.86
C VAL A 161 -4.75 -18.78 12.53
N GLU A 162 -3.78 -19.50 11.98
CA GLU A 162 -3.91 -20.92 11.69
C GLU A 162 -4.03 -21.76 12.97
N ALA A 163 -3.22 -21.46 13.98
CA ALA A 163 -3.32 -22.11 15.29
C ALA A 163 -4.68 -21.84 15.96
N ALA A 164 -5.18 -20.60 15.89
CA ALA A 164 -6.50 -20.25 16.42
C ALA A 164 -7.64 -20.97 15.67
N ARG A 165 -7.53 -21.11 14.34
CA ARG A 165 -8.48 -21.90 13.54
C ARG A 165 -8.45 -23.38 13.91
N ALA A 166 -7.26 -23.97 14.05
CA ALA A 166 -7.11 -25.36 14.45
C ALA A 166 -7.67 -25.61 15.86
N GLN A 167 -7.41 -24.70 16.80
CA GLN A 167 -7.98 -24.77 18.15
C GLN A 167 -9.51 -24.66 18.12
N ALA A 168 -10.07 -23.71 17.37
CA ALA A 168 -11.52 -23.56 17.23
C ALA A 168 -12.18 -24.80 16.61
N GLU A 169 -11.53 -25.45 15.63
CA GLU A 169 -12.02 -26.70 15.05
C GLU A 169 -12.03 -27.85 16.08
N MET A 170 -10.94 -28.00 16.85
CA MET A 170 -10.86 -29.00 17.91
C MET A 170 -11.91 -28.78 19.00
N GLU A 171 -12.14 -27.53 19.41
CA GLU A 171 -13.18 -27.18 20.38
C GLU A 171 -14.59 -27.46 19.84
N ALA A 172 -14.84 -27.17 18.56
CA ALA A 172 -16.10 -27.48 17.90
C ALA A 172 -16.35 -29.00 17.83
N ARG A 173 -15.34 -29.79 17.46
CA ARG A 173 -15.41 -31.27 17.46
C ARG A 173 -15.68 -31.81 18.87
N ALA A 174 -14.95 -31.32 19.86
CA ALA A 174 -15.15 -31.74 21.25
C ALA A 174 -16.54 -31.32 21.80
N ALA A 175 -17.07 -30.17 21.36
CA ALA A 175 -18.42 -29.74 21.71
C ALA A 175 -19.49 -30.65 21.09
N ALA A 176 -19.35 -30.99 19.80
CA ALA A 176 -20.23 -31.92 19.12
C ALA A 176 -20.20 -33.32 19.76
N GLU A 177 -19.02 -33.82 20.12
CA GLU A 177 -18.87 -35.11 20.82
C GLU A 177 -19.54 -35.10 22.21
N ARG A 178 -19.37 -34.01 22.98
CA ARG A 178 -20.07 -33.84 24.27
C ARG A 178 -21.59 -33.81 24.09
N SER A 179 -22.09 -33.11 23.07
CA SER A 179 -23.53 -33.05 22.76
C SER A 179 -24.06 -34.44 22.38
N ALA A 180 -23.37 -35.15 21.49
CA ALA A 180 -23.71 -36.50 21.07
C ALA A 180 -23.69 -37.50 22.24
N SER A 181 -22.69 -37.41 23.13
CA SER A 181 -22.59 -38.25 24.33
C SER A 181 -23.74 -37.99 25.31
N GLU A 182 -24.08 -36.72 25.57
CA GLU A 182 -25.23 -36.36 26.41
C GLU A 182 -26.55 -36.84 25.78
N LEU A 183 -26.71 -36.75 24.46
CA LEU A 183 -27.88 -37.31 23.78
C LEU A 183 -27.97 -38.82 23.99
N ARG A 184 -26.89 -39.56 23.73
CA ARG A 184 -26.84 -41.01 23.92
C ARG A 184 -27.22 -41.41 25.34
N ALA A 185 -26.68 -40.72 26.34
CA ALA A 185 -27.01 -40.97 27.75
C ALA A 185 -28.50 -40.68 28.08
N ARG A 186 -29.12 -39.70 27.41
CA ARG A 186 -30.56 -39.44 27.56
C ARG A 186 -31.41 -40.50 26.87
N LEU A 187 -31.07 -40.86 25.64
CA LEU A 187 -31.77 -41.90 24.88
C LEU A 187 -31.71 -43.24 25.60
N GLU A 188 -30.54 -43.64 26.12
CA GLU A 188 -30.38 -44.87 26.90
C GLU A 188 -31.21 -44.85 28.19
N ARG A 189 -31.26 -43.71 28.89
CA ARG A 189 -32.07 -43.56 30.11
C ARG A 189 -33.57 -43.74 29.85
N GLU A 190 -34.06 -43.22 28.73
CA GLU A 190 -35.48 -43.33 28.36
C GLU A 190 -35.78 -44.61 27.55
N GLY A 191 -34.78 -45.45 27.25
CA GLY A 191 -34.95 -46.69 26.49
C GLY A 191 -35.26 -46.49 25.00
N ALA A 192 -34.78 -45.40 24.39
CA ALA A 192 -35.03 -45.08 22.99
C ALA A 192 -34.34 -46.08 22.04
N SER A 193 -34.98 -46.37 20.92
CA SER A 193 -34.40 -47.17 19.84
C SER A 193 -33.49 -46.30 18.95
N THR A 194 -32.50 -46.94 18.34
CA THR A 194 -31.54 -46.30 17.42
C THR A 194 -31.60 -46.96 16.05
N SER A 195 -31.35 -46.20 15.00
CA SER A 195 -31.41 -46.69 13.62
C SER A 195 -30.61 -45.81 12.65
N ASP A 196 -30.62 -46.17 11.36
CA ASP A 196 -29.97 -45.44 10.28
C ASP A 196 -30.61 -44.07 9.99
N VAL A 197 -31.92 -43.94 10.22
CA VAL A 197 -32.61 -42.65 10.21
C VAL A 197 -33.22 -42.39 11.58
N GLN A 198 -32.73 -41.34 12.25
CA GLN A 198 -33.12 -40.96 13.60
C GLN A 198 -33.08 -39.45 13.76
N ILE A 199 -34.08 -38.90 14.45
CA ILE A 199 -34.16 -37.46 14.77
C ILE A 199 -34.46 -37.36 16.26
N SER A 200 -33.55 -36.76 17.01
CA SER A 200 -33.71 -36.60 18.45
C SER A 200 -33.66 -35.12 18.84
N LEU A 201 -34.58 -34.72 19.70
CA LEU A 201 -34.67 -33.37 20.27
C LEU A 201 -34.29 -33.44 21.75
N MET A 202 -33.46 -32.54 22.26
CA MET A 202 -33.15 -32.46 23.69
C MET A 202 -33.07 -31.00 24.17
N TRP A 203 -33.48 -30.78 25.42
CA TRP A 203 -33.45 -29.44 26.06
C TRP A 203 -33.21 -29.53 27.56
N ASN A 204 -33.10 -28.37 28.24
CA ASN A 204 -32.57 -28.29 29.61
C ASN A 204 -33.49 -27.55 30.60
N ASN A 205 -34.80 -27.78 30.53
CA ASN A 205 -35.77 -27.29 31.51
C ASN A 205 -36.99 -28.23 31.62
N PHE A 206 -38.02 -27.78 32.32
CA PHE A 206 -39.28 -28.52 32.50
C PHE A 206 -40.36 -28.15 31.47
N ASN A 207 -40.06 -27.31 30.48
CA ASN A 207 -41.05 -26.97 29.45
C ASN A 207 -41.28 -28.17 28.52
N ASP A 208 -42.42 -28.12 27.84
CA ASP A 208 -42.89 -29.14 26.90
C ASP A 208 -42.56 -28.66 25.49
N LEU A 209 -41.59 -29.32 24.85
CA LEU A 209 -41.24 -29.07 23.46
C LEU A 209 -41.59 -30.31 22.64
N ASP A 210 -42.37 -30.13 21.59
CA ASP A 210 -42.77 -31.21 20.71
C ASP A 210 -41.90 -31.23 19.46
N LEU A 211 -41.39 -32.41 19.12
CA LEU A 211 -40.76 -32.73 17.87
C LEU A 211 -41.83 -33.09 16.83
N HIS A 212 -41.81 -32.36 15.72
CA HIS A 212 -42.65 -32.63 14.57
C HIS A 212 -41.77 -32.98 13.37
N VAL A 213 -41.99 -34.16 12.79
CA VAL A 213 -41.27 -34.59 11.58
C VAL A 213 -42.27 -34.84 10.47
N VAL A 214 -42.04 -34.23 9.30
CA VAL A 214 -42.82 -34.50 8.10
C VAL A 214 -42.03 -35.47 7.21
N CYS A 215 -42.63 -36.60 6.91
CA CYS A 215 -42.10 -37.62 6.01
C CYS A 215 -42.15 -37.16 4.54
N PRO A 216 -41.35 -37.77 3.64
CA PRO A 216 -41.40 -37.48 2.20
C PRO A 216 -42.78 -37.70 1.57
N SER A 217 -43.57 -38.62 2.13
CA SER A 217 -44.96 -38.89 1.73
C SER A 217 -45.97 -37.83 2.21
N GLY A 218 -45.54 -36.90 3.08
CA GLY A 218 -46.32 -35.74 3.54
C GLY A 218 -46.99 -35.91 4.90
N GLU A 219 -46.96 -37.09 5.51
CA GLU A 219 -47.50 -37.31 6.85
C GLU A 219 -46.60 -36.72 7.92
N ARG A 220 -47.21 -36.30 9.04
CA ARG A 220 -46.53 -35.66 10.14
C ARG A 220 -46.54 -36.56 11.38
N ILE A 221 -45.35 -36.88 11.90
CA ILE A 221 -45.14 -37.55 13.18
C ILE A 221 -45.01 -36.48 14.27
N HIS A 222 -45.76 -36.62 15.35
CA HIS A 222 -45.68 -35.76 16.54
C HIS A 222 -46.36 -36.43 17.75
N GLY A 223 -46.36 -35.81 18.94
CA GLY A 223 -46.93 -36.41 20.16
C GLY A 223 -48.39 -36.89 20.06
N GLY A 224 -49.20 -36.29 19.17
CA GLY A 224 -50.59 -36.70 18.90
C GLY A 224 -50.75 -37.76 17.80
N ALA A 225 -49.73 -37.99 16.97
CA ALA A 225 -49.67 -38.98 15.90
C ALA A 225 -48.27 -39.61 15.89
N LYS A 226 -48.06 -40.55 16.83
CA LYS A 226 -46.73 -41.10 17.12
C LYS A 226 -46.22 -42.06 16.06
N GLU A 227 -47.12 -42.73 15.35
CA GLU A 227 -46.78 -43.65 14.26
C GLU A 227 -47.22 -43.05 12.94
N SER A 228 -46.40 -43.21 11.90
CA SER A 228 -46.73 -42.80 10.54
C SER A 228 -46.70 -43.98 9.57
N PRO A 229 -47.55 -43.99 8.53
CA PRO A 229 -47.49 -44.96 7.43
C PRO A 229 -46.13 -45.07 6.75
N CYS A 230 -45.29 -44.02 6.81
CA CYS A 230 -43.90 -44.06 6.33
C CYS A 230 -42.95 -44.90 7.21
N GLY A 231 -43.47 -45.59 8.24
CA GLY A 231 -42.72 -46.47 9.14
C GLY A 231 -41.95 -45.77 10.26
N GLY A 232 -42.16 -44.46 10.44
CA GLY A 232 -41.53 -43.68 11.50
C GLY A 232 -42.35 -43.74 12.79
N VAL A 233 -41.65 -43.79 13.93
CA VAL A 233 -42.24 -43.89 15.26
C VAL A 233 -41.60 -42.86 16.20
N LEU A 234 -42.42 -42.06 16.88
CA LEU A 234 -42.04 -41.27 18.05
C LEU A 234 -42.02 -42.20 19.27
N ASP A 235 -40.86 -42.78 19.57
CA ASP A 235 -40.71 -43.80 20.62
C ASP A 235 -40.48 -43.19 22.01
N VAL A 236 -39.85 -42.02 22.08
CA VAL A 236 -39.69 -41.24 23.31
C VAL A 236 -40.30 -39.85 23.15
N ASP A 237 -41.18 -39.53 24.09
CA ASP A 237 -41.94 -38.28 24.22
C ASP A 237 -41.80 -37.84 25.68
N ALA A 238 -41.35 -36.60 25.91
CA ALA A 238 -40.93 -36.16 27.22
C ALA A 238 -41.56 -34.82 27.60
N ASN A 239 -41.86 -34.69 28.88
CA ASN A 239 -42.38 -33.48 29.51
C ASN A 239 -43.84 -33.09 29.22
N VAL A 240 -44.66 -33.99 28.63
CA VAL A 240 -46.15 -33.88 28.66
C VAL A 240 -46.66 -33.53 30.07
N LYS A 241 -46.05 -34.17 31.08
CA LYS A 241 -46.02 -33.70 32.47
C LYS A 241 -44.58 -33.30 32.81
N PRO A 242 -44.35 -32.27 33.63
CA PRO A 242 -43.01 -31.72 33.84
C PRO A 242 -42.14 -32.61 34.74
N ASP A 243 -41.70 -33.75 34.22
CA ASP A 243 -41.08 -34.84 34.99
C ASP A 243 -39.56 -34.68 35.10
N THR A 244 -38.89 -34.22 34.04
CA THR A 244 -37.43 -34.12 33.98
C THR A 244 -36.92 -32.75 33.53
N ARG A 245 -35.69 -32.41 33.96
CA ARG A 245 -34.94 -31.22 33.50
C ARG A 245 -33.99 -31.52 32.36
N ARG A 246 -33.84 -32.78 31.99
CA ARG A 246 -33.03 -33.25 30.87
C ARG A 246 -33.87 -34.07 29.89
N PRO A 247 -35.00 -33.52 29.41
CA PRO A 247 -35.88 -34.20 28.47
C PRO A 247 -35.18 -34.49 27.15
N VAL A 248 -35.71 -35.52 26.48
CA VAL A 248 -35.35 -35.94 25.14
C VAL A 248 -36.61 -36.45 24.46
N GLU A 249 -36.79 -36.12 23.18
CA GLU A 249 -37.73 -36.80 22.29
C GLU A 249 -36.98 -37.46 21.16
N ASN A 250 -37.53 -38.55 20.63
CA ASN A 250 -36.88 -39.32 19.58
C ASN A 250 -37.89 -39.85 18.59
N VAL A 251 -37.65 -39.57 17.30
CA VAL A 251 -38.34 -40.19 16.18
C VAL A 251 -37.34 -41.08 15.47
N VAL A 252 -37.72 -42.34 15.26
CA VAL A 252 -36.88 -43.36 14.65
C VAL A 252 -37.65 -44.16 13.61
N TRP A 253 -36.97 -44.55 12.54
CA TRP A 253 -37.46 -45.53 11.59
C TRP A 253 -36.70 -46.83 11.82
N PRO A 254 -37.36 -48.00 11.89
CA PRO A 254 -36.64 -49.26 11.94
C PRO A 254 -35.65 -49.39 10.79
N GLN A 255 -34.56 -50.11 11.03
CA GLN A 255 -33.42 -50.18 10.11
C GLN A 255 -33.84 -50.55 8.69
N GLY A 256 -33.52 -49.70 7.72
CA GLY A 256 -33.82 -49.92 6.31
C GLY A 256 -35.29 -49.69 5.90
N ILE A 257 -36.15 -49.25 6.82
CA ILE A 257 -37.57 -48.95 6.53
C ILE A 257 -37.76 -47.50 6.07
N ALA A 258 -36.91 -46.57 6.52
CA ALA A 258 -37.08 -45.15 6.20
C ALA A 258 -37.08 -44.91 4.68
N PRO A 259 -38.14 -44.29 4.12
CA PRO A 259 -38.20 -43.98 2.69
C PRO A 259 -37.13 -42.97 2.29
N GLY A 260 -36.65 -43.07 1.05
CA GLY A 260 -35.83 -42.01 0.47
C GLY A 260 -36.65 -40.76 0.20
N GLY A 261 -36.03 -39.58 0.34
CA GLY A 261 -36.67 -38.30 0.01
C GLY A 261 -36.42 -37.21 1.04
N VAL A 262 -37.22 -36.16 0.96
CA VAL A 262 -37.07 -34.94 1.77
C VAL A 262 -37.85 -35.05 3.07
N TYR A 263 -37.16 -34.87 4.19
CA TYR A 263 -37.73 -34.80 5.53
C TYR A 263 -37.64 -33.37 6.05
N GLN A 264 -38.69 -32.93 6.73
CA GLN A 264 -38.73 -31.61 7.36
C GLN A 264 -38.90 -31.74 8.86
N VAL A 265 -38.03 -31.07 9.61
CA VAL A 265 -38.03 -31.12 11.08
C VAL A 265 -38.47 -29.79 11.64
N TYR A 266 -39.42 -29.85 12.55
CA TYR A 266 -39.95 -28.71 13.25
C TYR A 266 -39.94 -28.95 14.76
N VAL A 267 -39.80 -27.87 15.51
CA VAL A 267 -39.92 -27.88 16.97
C VAL A 267 -41.00 -26.90 17.37
N HIS A 268 -41.87 -27.31 18.29
CA HIS A 268 -42.97 -26.51 18.77
C HIS A 268 -42.91 -26.38 20.29
N HIS A 269 -43.06 -25.17 20.81
CA HIS A 269 -43.16 -24.96 22.26
C HIS A 269 -44.60 -25.20 22.73
N TYR A 270 -44.99 -26.45 22.88
CA TYR A 270 -46.38 -26.85 23.16
C TYR A 270 -46.91 -26.26 24.48
N LYS A 271 -46.13 -26.36 25.55
CA LYS A 271 -46.59 -25.91 26.87
C LYS A 271 -45.46 -25.39 27.76
N LYS A 272 -45.70 -24.22 28.35
CA LYS A 272 -44.88 -23.70 29.45
C LYS A 272 -45.42 -24.20 30.78
N HIS A 273 -44.63 -25.02 31.47
CA HIS A 273 -45.02 -25.55 32.77
C HIS A 273 -44.69 -24.57 33.89
N ALA A 274 -45.61 -24.39 34.85
CA ALA A 274 -45.45 -23.49 36.00
C ALA A 274 -44.56 -24.10 37.11
N LYS A 275 -43.32 -24.47 36.76
CA LYS A 275 -42.30 -24.96 37.71
C LYS A 275 -41.12 -23.99 37.82
N ARG A 276 -40.47 -23.98 38.98
CA ARG A 276 -39.21 -23.27 39.15
C ARG A 276 -38.18 -23.83 38.16
N ARG A 277 -37.45 -22.94 37.48
CA ARG A 277 -36.47 -23.26 36.43
C ARG A 277 -37.07 -23.65 35.06
N SER A 278 -38.36 -23.44 34.83
CA SER A 278 -38.96 -23.37 33.49
C SER A 278 -38.60 -22.05 32.79
N ARG A 279 -37.31 -21.86 32.52
CA ARG A 279 -36.81 -20.65 31.84
C ARG A 279 -37.37 -20.57 30.42
N ASP A 280 -37.63 -19.35 29.99
CA ASP A 280 -38.22 -19.00 28.70
C ASP A 280 -37.42 -17.78 28.19
N PRO A 281 -36.83 -17.81 26.98
CA PRO A 281 -36.91 -18.86 25.97
C PRO A 281 -36.24 -20.18 26.36
N THR A 282 -36.76 -21.29 25.83
CA THR A 282 -36.18 -22.63 25.97
C THR A 282 -35.16 -22.87 24.87
N ARG A 283 -33.89 -23.11 25.24
CA ARG A 283 -32.84 -23.56 24.31
C ARG A 283 -32.95 -25.07 24.10
N PHE A 284 -32.82 -25.51 22.86
CA PHE A 284 -32.89 -26.90 22.44
C PHE A 284 -31.79 -27.26 21.42
N SER A 285 -31.47 -28.54 21.33
CA SER A 285 -30.63 -29.14 20.30
C SER A 285 -31.41 -30.25 19.60
N VAL A 286 -31.34 -30.29 18.27
CA VAL A 286 -31.86 -31.37 17.42
C VAL A 286 -30.67 -32.05 16.77
N ILE A 287 -30.55 -33.35 16.96
CA ILE A 287 -29.53 -34.17 16.29
C ILE A 287 -30.24 -35.10 15.32
N ILE A 288 -29.75 -35.13 14.08
CA ILE A 288 -30.32 -35.88 12.97
C ILE A 288 -29.25 -36.85 12.49
N ASN A 289 -29.60 -38.14 12.43
CA ASN A 289 -28.87 -39.16 11.69
C ASN A 289 -29.63 -39.45 10.40
N ALA A 290 -29.02 -39.18 9.25
CA ALA A 290 -29.62 -39.35 7.93
C ALA A 290 -28.88 -40.41 7.09
N GLY A 291 -28.72 -41.62 7.62
CA GLY A 291 -27.99 -42.70 6.95
C GLY A 291 -26.47 -42.51 7.01
N ASP A 292 -25.96 -42.29 8.24
CA ASP A 292 -24.55 -42.05 8.60
C ASP A 292 -24.09 -40.58 8.55
N ASP A 293 -24.95 -39.68 8.06
CA ASP A 293 -24.76 -38.23 8.15
C ASP A 293 -25.38 -37.69 9.45
N MET A 294 -24.55 -37.50 10.48
CA MET A 294 -24.97 -36.85 11.72
C MET A 294 -24.86 -35.31 11.63
N ARG A 295 -25.95 -34.61 11.93
CA ARG A 295 -26.00 -33.13 11.97
C ARG A 295 -26.67 -32.65 13.25
N GLU A 296 -26.09 -31.64 13.88
CA GLU A 296 -26.67 -30.97 15.05
C GLU A 296 -27.16 -29.58 14.68
N TYR A 297 -28.38 -29.26 15.12
CA TYR A 297 -29.00 -27.94 14.99
C TYR A 297 -29.37 -27.43 16.38
N THR A 298 -28.93 -26.24 16.72
CA THR A 298 -29.30 -25.60 17.99
C THR A 298 -30.29 -24.46 17.76
N GLY A 299 -31.16 -24.23 18.72
CA GLY A 299 -32.15 -23.18 18.63
C GLY A 299 -32.70 -22.76 19.98
N GLU A 300 -33.50 -21.70 19.95
CA GLU A 300 -34.33 -21.28 21.07
C GLU A 300 -35.75 -20.99 20.58
N LEU A 301 -36.71 -21.21 21.47
CA LEU A 301 -38.14 -21.04 21.26
C LEU A 301 -38.79 -20.54 22.55
N SER A 302 -39.70 -19.58 22.41
CA SER A 302 -40.49 -19.05 23.53
C SER A 302 -41.91 -19.61 23.52
N ALA A 303 -42.59 -19.55 24.67
CA ALA A 303 -44.00 -19.91 24.74
C ALA A 303 -44.86 -18.96 23.88
N GLY A 304 -45.62 -19.52 22.94
CA GLY A 304 -46.47 -18.76 22.02
C GLY A 304 -45.82 -18.44 20.66
N ASP A 305 -44.53 -18.75 20.48
CA ASP A 305 -43.89 -18.67 19.17
C ASP A 305 -44.53 -19.69 18.19
N PRO A 306 -44.60 -19.37 16.89
CA PRO A 306 -45.06 -20.33 15.89
C PRO A 306 -44.13 -21.54 15.83
N ILE A 307 -44.66 -22.67 15.33
CA ILE A 307 -43.88 -23.88 15.07
C ILE A 307 -42.65 -23.53 14.22
N LYS A 308 -41.46 -23.79 14.74
CA LYS A 308 -40.20 -23.41 14.10
C LYS A 308 -39.69 -24.54 13.24
N LYS A 309 -39.51 -24.28 11.94
CA LYS A 309 -38.76 -25.16 11.05
C LYS A 309 -37.29 -25.10 11.44
N VAL A 310 -36.71 -26.23 11.86
CA VAL A 310 -35.31 -26.32 12.25
C VAL A 310 -34.45 -26.55 11.02
N CYS A 311 -34.82 -27.55 10.22
CA CYS A 311 -34.10 -27.88 9.00
C CYS A 311 -34.97 -28.70 8.04
N GLU A 312 -34.40 -28.92 6.86
CA GLU A 312 -34.87 -29.87 5.86
C GLU A 312 -33.65 -30.65 5.38
N PHE A 313 -33.78 -31.97 5.27
CA PHE A 313 -32.70 -32.83 4.83
C PHE A 313 -33.23 -33.93 3.91
N THR A 314 -32.35 -34.45 3.05
CA THR A 314 -32.69 -35.53 2.12
C THR A 314 -32.03 -36.82 2.60
N VAL A 315 -32.78 -37.91 2.55
CA VAL A 315 -32.31 -39.26 2.87
C VAL A 315 -32.24 -40.06 1.57
N ASP A 316 -31.10 -40.71 1.34
CA ASP A 316 -30.93 -41.64 0.21
C ASP A 316 -31.92 -42.81 0.30
N PRO A 317 -32.39 -43.41 -0.80
CA PRO A 317 -33.25 -44.58 -0.76
C PRO A 317 -32.65 -45.76 0.06
N PRO A 318 -33.49 -46.60 0.69
CA PRO A 318 -33.03 -47.66 1.60
C PRO A 318 -32.05 -48.64 0.93
N GLU A 319 -32.20 -48.93 -0.36
CA GLU A 319 -31.27 -49.77 -1.12
C GLU A 319 -29.86 -49.16 -1.22
N VAL A 320 -29.76 -47.84 -1.40
CA VAL A 320 -28.48 -47.13 -1.46
C VAL A 320 -27.81 -47.13 -0.09
N ARG A 321 -28.59 -46.89 0.97
CA ARG A 321 -28.07 -46.94 2.35
C ARG A 321 -27.62 -48.34 2.74
N ALA A 322 -28.35 -49.37 2.33
CA ALA A 322 -27.98 -50.76 2.57
C ALA A 322 -26.67 -51.13 1.85
N ALA A 323 -26.50 -50.69 0.60
CA ALA A 323 -25.27 -50.90 -0.16
C ALA A 323 -24.06 -50.20 0.50
N ARG A 324 -24.21 -48.93 0.90
CA ARG A 324 -23.15 -48.16 1.60
C ARG A 324 -22.74 -48.84 2.91
N ARG A 325 -23.72 -49.34 3.68
CA ARG A 325 -23.44 -50.07 4.93
C ARG A 325 -22.68 -51.36 4.69
N ALA A 326 -23.06 -52.14 3.67
CA ALA A 326 -22.37 -53.37 3.31
C ALA A 326 -20.92 -53.10 2.87
N GLU A 327 -20.69 -52.02 2.12
CA GLU A 327 -19.36 -51.58 1.74
C GLU A 327 -18.52 -51.17 2.96
N LEU A 328 -19.05 -50.34 3.85
CA LEU A 328 -18.35 -49.91 5.06
C LEU A 328 -18.01 -51.10 5.97
N GLN A 329 -18.92 -52.07 6.09
CA GLN A 329 -18.69 -53.30 6.85
C GLN A 329 -17.57 -54.15 6.23
N ALA A 330 -17.51 -54.25 4.89
CA ALA A 330 -16.43 -54.94 4.20
C ALA A 330 -15.07 -54.23 4.39
N GLN A 331 -15.05 -52.90 4.36
CA GLN A 331 -13.85 -52.10 4.62
C GLN A 331 -13.35 -52.26 6.06
N LEU A 332 -14.26 -52.24 7.04
CA LEU A 332 -13.93 -52.48 8.45
C LEU A 332 -13.37 -53.88 8.67
N ALA A 333 -13.98 -54.91 8.05
CA ALA A 333 -13.48 -56.28 8.13
C ALA A 333 -12.08 -56.41 7.51
N ALA A 334 -11.85 -55.80 6.35
CA ALA A 334 -10.54 -55.79 5.70
C ALA A 334 -9.48 -55.04 6.52
N ALA A 335 -9.86 -53.94 7.19
CA ALA A 335 -8.98 -53.19 8.07
C ALA A 335 -8.61 -53.99 9.34
N ASP A 336 -9.57 -54.68 9.95
CA ASP A 336 -9.34 -55.54 11.11
C ASP A 336 -8.42 -56.73 10.75
N GLU A 337 -8.61 -57.33 9.56
CA GLU A 337 -7.73 -58.36 9.02
C GLU A 337 -6.31 -57.83 8.76
N ALA A 338 -6.18 -56.62 8.19
CA ALA A 338 -4.88 -55.96 7.97
C ALA A 338 -4.16 -55.59 9.29
N LEU A 339 -4.91 -55.37 10.37
CA LEU A 339 -4.41 -55.10 11.72
C LEU A 339 -4.16 -56.39 12.54
N GLY A 340 -4.19 -57.56 11.90
CA GLY A 340 -4.15 -58.89 12.53
C GLY A 340 -3.10 -59.10 13.63
N PRO A 341 -3.33 -60.09 14.52
CA PRO A 341 -2.65 -60.19 15.81
C PRO A 341 -1.21 -60.67 15.66
N GLY A 342 -0.23 -59.74 15.65
CA GLY A 342 1.17 -60.13 15.77
C GLY A 342 2.20 -59.07 15.46
N GLN A 343 2.58 -58.26 16.45
CA GLN A 343 3.98 -57.83 16.69
C GLN A 343 4.18 -57.12 18.04
N PHE A 344 3.79 -57.76 19.14
CA PHE A 344 4.36 -57.44 20.46
C PHE A 344 4.93 -58.72 21.08
N SER A 345 5.96 -59.27 20.45
CA SER A 345 6.92 -60.14 21.15
C SER A 345 7.72 -59.25 22.10
N ALA A 346 7.25 -59.13 23.34
CA ALA A 346 8.01 -58.53 24.42
C ALA A 346 9.29 -59.36 24.61
N GLN A 347 10.42 -58.86 24.08
CA GLN A 347 11.74 -59.33 24.49
C GLN A 347 11.95 -58.90 25.95
N SER A 348 11.47 -59.71 26.89
CA SER A 348 11.96 -59.68 28.27
C SER A 348 13.38 -60.23 28.28
N ARG A 349 14.36 -59.40 27.88
CA ARG A 349 15.76 -59.66 28.21
C ARG A 349 15.93 -59.42 29.70
N GLY A 350 15.94 -60.51 30.46
CA GLY A 350 16.37 -60.53 31.83
C GLY A 350 17.78 -59.94 31.94
N ARG A 351 17.91 -58.88 32.72
CA ARG A 351 19.19 -58.39 33.23
C ARG A 351 19.35 -58.95 34.64
N ARG A 352 20.00 -60.12 34.73
CA ARG A 352 20.79 -60.49 35.91
C ARG A 352 22.24 -60.17 35.56
N GLY A 353 22.95 -59.52 36.47
CA GLY A 353 24.33 -59.07 36.32
C GLY A 353 24.52 -57.80 37.10
#